data_AF-A0A5Q4F605-F1
#
_entry.id   AF-A0A5Q4F605-F1
#
_cell.length_a   1.000
_cell.length_b   1.000
_cell.length_c   1.000
_cell.angle_alpha   90.00
_cell.angle_beta   90.00
_cell.angle_gamma   90.00
#
_symmetry.space_group_name_H-M   'P 1'
#
loop_
_entity.id
_entity.type
_entity.pdbx_description
1 polymer ?
#
loop_
_entity_poly.entity_id
_entity_poly.type
_entity_poly.pdbx_seq_one_letter_code
_entity_poly.pdbx_strand_id
1 'polypeptide(L)'
;MDVMRSRILKYSRVAISLLFLTATGFLFLDFTEALSAGLINGVTWIQFVPSLLKFLNVLGLLALGFLAVLIATLLFGRVYCSTVCPLGILQDVFSRVSRFYTTRIRRRRPRYRPSAPQNLLRYSLLGVTVAAFLLGSVFLLNLLDPFSVFGKIFAGLVRPVYYAGNNLLADVFQSFGNYRFYHVETRQMTVLPLIFPVFMLGLVGVLAFRRGRLYCNTVCPVGSLLGLVSKYAMFRIQIDESLCTRCAECSLNCKAECIDLKSNEIDFTRCVGCFNCLNVCSRQGIDYRNHWFPSDRKPAAASEPFICDAPEALPDGSDAKMGISGDCDVPVDTSEQGQTHPPGNTNPPENPNPPGKTHAASAQNGERRDFLFRLTAYFVGFSAASRALKSQAQEPGPDRRDDLDVEVTLPSTIPEKKNFPVSPPGSLSLQHFMDSCTACQLCVSACPTHVLQPSFLEYGFTGMMQPRLDFHASFCNFDCVRCTDVCPTGAILPLSMEQKHITQVGVVRLELDNCVVQTENTACGACAEHCPTQAVRMVPYQDGLTIPEIAVEHCIGCGACEYICPTRPYRAIYIDGNEVHAEAIPPIIEELDYTPDDDFPF
;
A
#
# COMPACT_ATOMS: atom_id res chain seq x y z
N MET A 1 -10.17 30.72 -23.10
CA MET A 1 -10.65 29.32 -22.92
C MET A 1 -9.55 28.38 -22.40
N ASP A 2 -8.27 28.60 -22.72
CA ASP A 2 -7.20 27.63 -22.40
C ASP A 2 -6.81 27.52 -20.91
N VAL A 3 -6.92 28.59 -20.11
CA VAL A 3 -6.70 28.52 -18.64
C VAL A 3 -7.74 27.64 -17.95
N MET A 4 -8.98 27.68 -18.44
CA MET A 4 -10.06 26.87 -17.88
C MET A 4 -9.83 25.38 -18.19
N ARG A 5 -9.38 25.07 -19.41
CA ARG A 5 -9.01 23.72 -19.85
C ARG A 5 -7.87 23.12 -19.02
N SER A 6 -6.83 23.90 -18.70
CA SER A 6 -5.69 23.42 -17.90
C SER A 6 -6.07 23.13 -16.44
N ARG A 7 -6.94 23.95 -15.84
CA ARG A 7 -7.50 23.70 -14.51
C ARG A 7 -8.35 22.44 -14.49
N ILE A 8 -9.23 22.26 -15.47
CA ILE A 8 -10.11 21.08 -15.58
C ILE A 8 -9.29 19.80 -15.60
N LEU A 9 -8.23 19.71 -16.44
CA LEU A 9 -7.37 18.52 -16.52
C LEU A 9 -6.74 18.14 -15.18
N LYS A 10 -6.27 19.14 -14.42
CA LYS A 10 -5.66 18.89 -13.11
C LYS A 10 -6.70 18.45 -12.08
N TYR A 11 -7.85 19.11 -12.01
CA TYR A 11 -8.88 18.81 -11.02
C TYR A 11 -9.61 17.49 -11.31
N SER A 12 -9.90 17.18 -12.57
CA SER A 12 -10.47 15.88 -12.96
C SER A 12 -9.52 14.74 -12.60
N ARG A 13 -8.22 14.89 -12.88
CA ARG A 13 -7.18 13.95 -12.46
C ARG A 13 -7.18 13.74 -10.94
N VAL A 14 -7.25 14.82 -10.15
CA VAL A 14 -7.28 14.74 -8.68
C VAL A 14 -8.54 14.02 -8.20
N ALA A 15 -9.72 14.35 -8.74
CA ALA A 15 -10.97 13.71 -8.36
C ALA A 15 -10.94 12.20 -8.63
N ILE A 16 -10.50 11.80 -9.83
CA ILE A 16 -10.32 10.39 -10.20
C ILE A 16 -9.29 9.71 -9.27
N SER A 17 -8.19 10.38 -8.94
CA SER A 17 -7.17 9.85 -8.02
C SER A 17 -7.73 9.59 -6.63
N LEU A 18 -8.56 10.50 -6.10
CA LEU A 18 -9.19 10.31 -4.80
C LEU A 18 -10.17 9.14 -4.84
N LEU A 19 -10.97 9.03 -5.90
CA LEU A 19 -11.90 7.91 -6.09
C LEU A 19 -11.16 6.56 -6.11
N PHE A 20 -10.06 6.44 -6.88
CA PHE A 20 -9.28 5.21 -6.92
C PHE A 20 -8.57 4.92 -5.60
N LEU A 21 -8.02 5.94 -4.92
CA LEU A 21 -7.39 5.75 -3.62
C LEU A 21 -8.40 5.27 -2.58
N THR A 22 -9.60 5.86 -2.54
CA THR A 22 -10.65 5.43 -1.61
C THR A 22 -11.15 4.04 -1.96
N ALA A 23 -11.39 3.74 -3.24
CA ALA A 23 -11.84 2.42 -3.68
C ALA A 23 -10.80 1.34 -3.34
N THR A 24 -9.53 1.54 -3.72
CA THR A 24 -8.44 0.58 -3.43
C THR A 24 -8.13 0.50 -1.94
N GLY A 25 -8.20 1.61 -1.20
CA GLY A 25 -8.02 1.60 0.26
C GLY A 25 -9.10 0.78 0.95
N PHE A 26 -10.36 0.93 0.54
CA PHE A 26 -11.48 0.20 1.11
C PHE A 26 -11.40 -1.31 0.86
N LEU A 27 -10.82 -1.75 -0.27
CA LEU A 27 -10.56 -3.18 -0.53
C LEU A 27 -9.78 -3.88 0.61
N PHE A 28 -8.87 -3.18 1.27
CA PHE A 28 -8.02 -3.74 2.34
C PHE A 28 -8.57 -3.48 3.75
N LEU A 29 -9.60 -2.63 3.87
CA LEU A 29 -10.19 -2.23 5.15
C LEU A 29 -11.57 -2.83 5.39
N ASP A 30 -12.23 -3.37 4.36
CA ASP A 30 -13.54 -3.99 4.47
C ASP A 30 -13.50 -5.24 5.36
N PHE A 31 -14.10 -5.11 6.55
CA PHE A 31 -14.33 -6.20 7.50
C PHE A 31 -15.78 -6.66 7.53
N THR A 32 -16.66 -5.95 6.82
CA THR A 32 -18.10 -6.22 6.77
C THR A 32 -18.48 -7.17 5.65
N GLU A 33 -17.49 -7.60 4.85
CA GLU A 33 -17.68 -8.39 3.63
C GLU A 33 -18.64 -7.76 2.61
N ALA A 34 -18.89 -6.45 2.73
CA ALA A 34 -19.84 -5.72 1.92
C ALA A 34 -19.40 -5.65 0.44
N LEU A 35 -18.11 -5.79 0.16
CA LEU A 35 -17.59 -5.79 -1.21
C LEU A 35 -17.84 -7.15 -1.89
N SER A 36 -18.54 -7.12 -3.02
CA SER A 36 -18.68 -8.29 -3.88
C SER A 36 -17.35 -8.63 -4.57
N ALA A 37 -17.11 -9.93 -4.83
CA ALA A 37 -15.94 -10.40 -5.57
C ALA A 37 -15.79 -9.72 -6.95
N GLY A 38 -16.91 -9.39 -7.59
CA GLY A 38 -16.92 -8.68 -8.88
C GLY A 38 -16.32 -7.27 -8.80
N LEU A 39 -16.63 -6.52 -7.73
CA LEU A 39 -16.08 -5.17 -7.54
C LEU A 39 -14.58 -5.22 -7.25
N ILE A 40 -14.13 -6.17 -6.41
CA ILE A 40 -12.71 -6.39 -6.11
C ILE A 40 -11.95 -6.68 -7.40
N ASN A 41 -12.43 -7.66 -8.17
CA ASN A 41 -11.83 -8.04 -9.45
C ASN A 41 -11.80 -6.88 -10.44
N GLY A 42 -12.86 -6.05 -10.50
CA GLY A 42 -12.93 -4.86 -11.36
C GLY A 42 -11.88 -3.79 -10.99
N VAL A 43 -11.69 -3.50 -9.70
CA VAL A 43 -10.66 -2.54 -9.25
C VAL A 43 -9.25 -3.09 -9.47
N THR A 44 -9.03 -4.39 -9.29
CA THR A 44 -7.71 -5.01 -9.52
C THR A 44 -7.39 -5.19 -11.00
N TRP A 45 -8.40 -5.27 -11.87
CA TRP A 45 -8.23 -5.42 -13.32
C TRP A 45 -7.43 -4.27 -13.94
N ILE A 46 -7.56 -3.05 -13.43
CA ILE A 46 -6.78 -1.92 -13.95
C ILE A 46 -5.35 -1.86 -13.37
N GLN A 47 -5.03 -2.69 -12.38
CA GLN A 47 -3.70 -2.71 -11.77
C GLN A 47 -2.73 -3.54 -12.61
N PHE A 48 -1.57 -2.97 -12.94
CA PHE A 48 -0.68 -3.52 -13.95
C PHE A 48 -0.16 -4.93 -13.62
N VAL A 49 0.47 -5.11 -12.45
CA VAL A 49 1.11 -6.39 -12.07
C VAL A 49 0.08 -7.49 -11.81
N PRO A 50 -1.00 -7.25 -11.03
CA PRO A 50 -2.01 -8.29 -10.82
C PRO A 50 -2.64 -8.78 -12.13
N SER A 51 -3.01 -7.88 -13.04
CA SER A 51 -3.58 -8.26 -14.33
C SER A 51 -2.61 -9.02 -15.22
N LEU A 52 -1.32 -8.65 -15.21
CA LEU A 52 -0.29 -9.39 -15.93
C LEU A 52 -0.17 -10.83 -15.41
N LEU A 53 -0.07 -11.02 -14.09
CA LEU A 53 0.05 -12.35 -13.50
C LEU A 53 -1.22 -13.19 -13.70
N LYS A 54 -2.40 -12.58 -13.55
CA LYS A 54 -3.68 -13.26 -13.81
C LYS A 54 -3.79 -13.75 -15.25
N PHE A 55 -3.31 -12.94 -16.21
CA PHE A 55 -3.27 -13.35 -17.61
C PHE A 55 -2.36 -14.55 -17.84
N LEU A 56 -1.20 -14.58 -17.20
CA LEU A 56 -0.25 -15.68 -17.35
C LEU A 56 -0.72 -16.97 -16.67
N ASN A 57 -1.41 -16.88 -15.54
CA ASN A 57 -1.89 -18.04 -14.79
C ASN A 57 -3.23 -18.61 -15.32
N VAL A 58 -4.16 -17.76 -15.76
CA VAL A 58 -5.53 -18.17 -16.13
C VAL A 58 -5.78 -18.09 -17.64
N LEU A 59 -4.90 -17.45 -18.43
CA LEU A 59 -4.99 -17.31 -19.90
C LEU A 59 -6.37 -16.85 -20.41
N GLY A 60 -7.04 -15.97 -19.66
CA GLY A 60 -8.39 -15.47 -19.99
C GLY A 60 -8.40 -14.07 -20.63
N LEU A 61 -9.32 -13.85 -21.59
CA LEU A 61 -9.56 -12.53 -22.21
C LEU A 61 -9.90 -11.44 -21.17
N LEU A 62 -10.54 -11.83 -20.07
CA LEU A 62 -10.87 -10.94 -18.94
C LEU A 62 -9.62 -10.46 -18.17
N ALA A 63 -8.42 -10.97 -18.42
CA ALA A 63 -7.18 -10.56 -17.75
C ALA A 63 -6.33 -9.54 -18.54
N LEU A 64 -6.85 -9.00 -19.66
CA LEU A 64 -6.12 -8.06 -20.54
C LEU A 64 -5.99 -6.62 -19.97
N GLY A 65 -6.27 -6.40 -18.69
CA GLY A 65 -6.20 -5.08 -18.08
C GLY A 65 -4.81 -4.43 -18.13
N PHE A 66 -3.73 -5.22 -18.10
CA PHE A 66 -2.38 -4.69 -18.27
C PHE A 66 -2.17 -4.08 -19.66
N LEU A 67 -2.79 -4.65 -20.72
CA LEU A 67 -2.74 -4.11 -22.08
C LEU A 67 -3.51 -2.79 -22.18
N ALA A 68 -4.66 -2.69 -21.50
CA ALA A 68 -5.39 -1.42 -21.40
C ALA A 68 -4.54 -0.32 -20.75
N VAL A 69 -3.76 -0.64 -19.72
CA VAL A 69 -2.80 0.30 -19.10
C VAL A 69 -1.68 0.69 -20.07
N LEU A 70 -1.15 -0.25 -20.87
CA LEU A 70 -0.13 0.03 -21.87
C LEU A 70 -0.66 0.94 -22.99
N ILE A 71 -1.87 0.66 -23.50
CA ILE A 71 -2.55 1.49 -24.50
C ILE A 71 -2.81 2.90 -23.93
N ALA A 72 -3.35 3.00 -22.72
CA ALA A 72 -3.55 4.28 -22.05
C ALA A 72 -2.22 5.04 -21.86
N THR A 73 -1.12 4.31 -21.61
CA THR A 73 0.22 4.89 -21.48
C THR A 73 0.78 5.38 -22.82
N LEU A 74 0.49 4.67 -23.91
CA LEU A 74 0.83 5.10 -25.26
C LEU A 74 0.00 6.31 -25.72
N LEU A 75 -1.24 6.44 -25.27
CA LEU A 75 -2.08 7.59 -25.60
C LEU A 75 -1.72 8.81 -24.77
N PHE A 76 -1.73 8.70 -23.44
CA PHE A 76 -1.66 9.84 -22.52
C PHE A 76 -0.34 9.96 -21.76
N GLY A 77 0.64 9.08 -22.02
CA GLY A 77 1.86 8.97 -21.23
C GLY A 77 1.61 8.29 -19.88
N ARG A 78 2.51 8.48 -18.90
CA ARG A 78 2.44 7.83 -17.57
C ARG A 78 1.37 8.40 -16.62
N VAL A 79 0.19 8.70 -17.14
CA VAL A 79 -0.94 9.22 -16.35
C VAL A 79 -1.38 8.19 -15.30
N TYR A 80 -1.29 6.88 -15.59
CA TYR A 80 -1.57 5.78 -14.64
C TYR A 80 -0.90 5.98 -13.26
N CYS A 81 0.40 6.33 -13.25
CA CYS A 81 1.16 6.57 -12.00
C CYS A 81 0.63 7.74 -11.18
N SER A 82 -0.12 8.65 -11.80
CA SER A 82 -0.69 9.83 -11.15
C SER A 82 -2.18 9.74 -10.85
N THR A 83 -2.95 8.90 -11.57
CA THR A 83 -4.42 8.81 -11.46
C THR A 83 -4.94 7.52 -10.86
N VAL A 84 -4.32 6.38 -11.17
CA VAL A 84 -4.89 5.05 -10.85
C VAL A 84 -4.03 4.31 -9.84
N CYS A 85 -2.70 4.43 -9.95
CA CYS A 85 -1.77 3.71 -9.07
C CYS A 85 -1.88 4.21 -7.62
N PRO A 86 -2.26 3.35 -6.65
CA PRO A 86 -2.53 3.76 -5.28
C PRO A 86 -1.25 4.24 -4.57
N LEU A 87 -0.11 3.58 -4.80
CA LEU A 87 1.19 4.02 -4.26
C LEU A 87 1.65 5.37 -4.85
N GLY A 88 1.32 5.62 -6.11
CA GLY A 88 1.58 6.90 -6.75
C GLY A 88 0.78 8.04 -6.09
N ILE A 89 -0.50 7.79 -5.82
CA ILE A 89 -1.37 8.75 -5.14
C ILE A 89 -0.90 8.96 -3.69
N LEU A 90 -0.46 7.90 -3.00
CA LEU A 90 0.12 8.00 -1.67
C LEU A 90 1.37 8.92 -1.64
N GLN A 91 2.24 8.84 -2.64
CA GLN A 91 3.37 9.78 -2.78
C GLN A 91 2.90 11.23 -3.01
N ASP A 92 1.78 11.44 -3.71
CA ASP A 92 1.19 12.77 -3.85
C ASP A 92 0.67 13.35 -2.53
N VAL A 93 0.09 12.49 -1.68
CA VAL A 93 -0.32 12.86 -0.32
C VAL A 93 0.91 13.27 0.49
N PHE A 94 1.97 12.45 0.53
CA PHE A 94 3.21 12.78 1.22
C PHE A 94 3.86 14.06 0.69
N SER A 95 3.89 14.25 -0.63
CA SER A 95 4.40 15.47 -1.25
C SER A 95 3.60 16.71 -0.83
N ARG A 96 2.26 16.58 -0.68
CA ARG A 96 1.39 17.67 -0.22
C ARG A 96 1.65 18.00 1.24
N VAL A 97 1.78 16.99 2.10
CA VAL A 97 2.13 17.15 3.52
C VAL A 97 3.51 17.80 3.67
N SER A 98 4.51 17.38 2.88
CA SER A 98 5.85 17.99 2.86
C SER A 98 5.81 19.47 2.51
N ARG A 99 5.03 19.87 1.50
CA ARG A 99 4.85 21.30 1.15
C ARG A 99 4.12 22.07 2.24
N PHE A 100 3.06 21.49 2.81
CA PHE A 100 2.34 22.12 3.93
C PHE A 100 3.28 22.38 5.10
N TYR A 101 4.06 21.37 5.52
CA TYR A 101 5.07 21.50 6.56
C TYR A 101 6.15 22.54 6.21
N THR A 102 6.66 22.52 4.97
CA THR A 102 7.73 23.45 4.55
C THR A 102 7.25 24.90 4.51
N THR A 103 6.04 25.15 4.01
CA THR A 103 5.48 26.50 3.88
C THR A 103 4.96 27.05 5.21
N ARG A 104 4.19 26.27 5.99
CA ARG A 104 3.57 26.74 7.24
C ARG A 104 4.52 26.69 8.42
N ILE A 105 5.26 25.59 8.59
CA ILE A 105 6.11 25.37 9.77
C ILE A 105 7.51 25.93 9.52
N ARG A 106 8.17 25.54 8.43
CA ARG A 106 9.52 26.03 8.13
C ARG A 106 9.58 27.41 7.45
N ARG A 107 8.43 27.98 7.06
CA ARG A 107 8.31 29.27 6.33
C ARG A 107 9.25 29.38 5.12
N ARG A 108 9.48 28.26 4.41
CA ARG A 108 10.30 28.20 3.19
C ARG A 108 9.42 27.94 1.98
N ARG A 109 9.84 28.44 0.81
CA ARG A 109 9.18 28.12 -0.47
C ARG A 109 9.63 26.72 -0.94
N PRO A 110 8.74 25.71 -0.99
CA PRO A 110 9.10 24.40 -1.52
C PRO A 110 9.44 24.53 -3.00
N ARG A 111 10.62 24.06 -3.39
CA ARG A 111 11.13 24.15 -4.76
C ARG A 111 11.75 22.81 -5.13
N TYR A 112 11.22 22.16 -6.15
CA TYR A 112 11.92 21.05 -6.78
C TYR A 112 13.07 21.60 -7.62
N ARG A 113 14.18 20.86 -7.68
CA ARG A 113 15.30 21.22 -8.55
C ARG A 113 15.39 20.17 -9.65
N PRO A 114 15.54 20.56 -10.92
CA PRO A 114 15.86 19.62 -11.97
C PRO A 114 17.05 18.76 -11.57
N SER A 115 16.88 17.45 -11.66
CA SER A 115 17.94 16.48 -11.42
C SER A 115 18.18 15.65 -12.68
N ALA A 116 19.43 15.23 -12.88
CA ALA A 116 19.77 14.31 -13.95
C ALA A 116 19.08 12.96 -13.70
N PRO A 117 18.57 12.30 -14.75
CA PRO A 117 17.94 10.99 -14.60
C PRO A 117 18.96 9.94 -14.17
N GLN A 118 18.63 9.17 -13.14
CA GLN A 118 19.44 8.01 -12.70
C GLN A 118 19.14 6.78 -13.56
N ASN A 119 19.48 6.86 -14.85
CA ASN A 119 19.15 5.82 -15.84
C ASN A 119 19.74 4.45 -15.49
N LEU A 120 20.97 4.42 -14.98
CA LEU A 120 21.63 3.17 -14.61
C LEU A 120 20.81 2.39 -13.58
N LEU A 121 20.50 2.99 -12.43
CA LEU A 121 19.73 2.35 -11.36
C LEU A 121 18.33 1.92 -11.84
N ARG A 122 17.67 2.80 -12.59
CA ARG A 122 16.31 2.58 -13.09
C ARG A 122 16.23 1.37 -14.02
N TYR A 123 17.11 1.32 -15.01
CA TYR A 123 17.09 0.25 -16.01
C TYR A 123 17.76 -1.03 -15.50
N SER A 124 18.74 -0.94 -14.58
CA SER A 124 19.28 -2.12 -13.91
C SER A 124 18.21 -2.80 -13.07
N LEU A 125 17.42 -2.03 -12.30
CA LEU A 125 16.38 -2.60 -11.46
C LEU A 125 15.23 -3.20 -12.28
N LEU A 126 14.83 -2.55 -13.38
CA LEU A 126 13.88 -3.13 -14.33
C LEU A 126 14.44 -4.42 -14.95
N GLY A 127 15.68 -4.40 -15.44
CA GLY A 127 16.32 -5.56 -16.06
C GLY A 127 16.44 -6.75 -15.11
N VAL A 128 16.85 -6.52 -13.86
CA VAL A 128 16.93 -7.56 -12.83
C VAL A 128 15.54 -8.08 -12.46
N THR A 129 14.52 -7.22 -12.39
CA THR A 129 13.13 -7.65 -12.13
C THR A 129 12.60 -8.53 -13.25
N VAL A 130 12.84 -8.16 -14.52
CA VAL A 130 12.43 -8.96 -15.69
C VAL A 130 13.19 -10.28 -15.73
N ALA A 131 14.51 -10.27 -15.47
CA ALA A 131 15.31 -11.48 -15.44
C ALA A 131 14.85 -12.44 -14.33
N ALA A 132 14.62 -11.94 -13.11
CA ALA A 132 14.09 -12.76 -12.02
C ALA A 132 12.72 -13.36 -12.37
N PHE A 133 11.85 -12.58 -13.02
CA PHE A 133 10.54 -13.04 -13.47
C PHE A 133 10.65 -14.15 -14.54
N LEU A 134 11.55 -14.00 -15.52
CA LEU A 134 11.80 -15.03 -16.55
C LEU A 134 12.42 -16.30 -15.98
N LEU A 135 13.13 -16.21 -14.85
CA LEU A 135 13.65 -17.35 -14.10
C LEU A 135 12.60 -18.01 -13.18
N GLY A 136 11.34 -17.55 -13.22
CA GLY A 136 10.23 -18.09 -12.42
C GLY A 136 10.04 -17.41 -11.06
N SER A 137 10.88 -16.46 -10.66
CA SER A 137 10.78 -15.83 -9.34
C SER A 137 10.01 -14.50 -9.38
N VAL A 138 8.91 -14.42 -8.63
CA VAL A 138 8.16 -13.16 -8.40
C VAL A 138 8.64 -12.37 -7.19
N PHE A 139 9.76 -12.75 -6.54
CA PHE A 139 10.26 -12.10 -5.33
C PHE A 139 10.43 -10.58 -5.48
N LEU A 140 11.03 -10.12 -6.59
CA LEU A 140 11.23 -8.69 -6.82
C LEU A 140 9.92 -7.95 -7.12
N LEU A 141 8.94 -8.63 -7.73
CA LEU A 141 7.60 -8.07 -7.90
C LEU A 141 6.88 -7.99 -6.54
N ASN A 142 6.96 -9.03 -5.72
CA ASN A 142 6.47 -9.02 -4.34
C ASN A 142 7.06 -7.82 -3.56
N LEU A 143 8.35 -7.52 -3.71
CA LEU A 143 9.04 -6.43 -3.02
C LEU A 143 8.71 -5.02 -3.57
N LEU A 144 8.67 -4.85 -4.90
CA LEU A 144 8.71 -3.52 -5.55
C LEU A 144 7.42 -3.14 -6.30
N ASP A 145 6.48 -4.07 -6.49
CA ASP A 145 5.20 -3.80 -7.13
C ASP A 145 4.43 -2.72 -6.34
N PRO A 146 4.09 -1.58 -6.96
CA PRO A 146 3.41 -0.51 -6.27
C PRO A 146 2.05 -0.92 -5.67
N PHE A 147 1.31 -1.84 -6.31
CA PHE A 147 0.02 -2.29 -5.78
C PHE A 147 0.23 -3.16 -4.53
N SER A 148 1.12 -4.14 -4.60
CA SER A 148 1.42 -5.03 -3.48
C SER A 148 2.04 -4.30 -2.28
N VAL A 149 2.94 -3.34 -2.52
CA VAL A 149 3.49 -2.48 -1.45
C VAL A 149 2.38 -1.67 -0.77
N PHE A 150 1.45 -1.11 -1.54
CA PHE A 150 0.32 -0.38 -0.97
C PHE A 150 -0.58 -1.31 -0.12
N GLY A 151 -0.90 -2.50 -0.61
CA GLY A 151 -1.72 -3.48 0.11
C GLY A 151 -1.09 -3.90 1.44
N LYS A 152 0.22 -4.19 1.46
CA LYS A 152 0.96 -4.50 2.70
C LYS A 152 0.94 -3.36 3.71
N ILE A 153 1.10 -2.11 3.26
CA ILE A 153 1.00 -0.92 4.12
C ILE A 153 -0.40 -0.79 4.71
N PHE A 154 -1.44 -0.93 3.88
CA PHE A 154 -2.83 -0.76 4.32
C PHE A 154 -3.27 -1.88 5.26
N ALA A 155 -3.06 -3.14 4.87
CA ALA A 155 -3.43 -4.30 5.66
C ALA A 155 -2.62 -4.40 6.97
N GLY A 156 -1.33 -4.04 6.94
CA GLY A 156 -0.45 -4.14 8.11
C GLY A 156 -0.55 -2.96 9.08
N LEU A 157 -0.75 -1.73 8.60
CA LEU A 157 -0.68 -0.52 9.44
C LEU A 157 -2.00 0.23 9.56
N VAL A 158 -2.74 0.37 8.45
CA VAL A 158 -3.97 1.18 8.45
C VAL A 158 -5.15 0.38 9.01
N ARG A 159 -5.24 -0.92 8.70
CA ARG A 159 -6.32 -1.79 9.12
C ARG A 159 -6.43 -1.95 10.65
N PRO A 160 -5.34 -2.21 11.41
CA PRO A 160 -5.45 -2.28 12.87
C PRO A 160 -5.93 -0.97 13.49
N VAL A 161 -5.45 0.17 12.98
CA VAL A 161 -5.89 1.51 13.41
C VAL A 161 -7.36 1.74 13.08
N TYR A 162 -7.80 1.31 11.89
CA TYR A 162 -9.18 1.40 11.46
C TYR A 162 -10.11 0.55 12.34
N TYR A 163 -9.71 -0.67 12.70
CA TYR A 163 -10.48 -1.54 13.58
C TYR A 163 -10.55 -1.01 15.01
N ALA A 164 -9.44 -0.50 15.55
CA ALA A 164 -9.42 0.17 16.84
C ALA A 164 -10.36 1.38 16.85
N GLY A 165 -10.40 2.15 15.76
CA GLY A 165 -11.36 3.25 15.59
C GLY A 165 -12.80 2.76 15.55
N ASN A 166 -13.10 1.67 14.84
CA ASN A 166 -14.43 1.06 14.81
C ASN A 166 -14.87 0.59 16.21
N ASN A 167 -13.99 -0.08 16.95
CA ASN A 167 -14.32 -0.58 18.28
C ASN A 167 -14.55 0.56 19.27
N LEU A 168 -13.76 1.64 19.19
CA LEU A 168 -14.01 2.85 19.96
C LEU A 168 -15.37 3.47 19.63
N LEU A 169 -15.76 3.47 18.35
CA LEU A 169 -17.10 3.91 17.95
C LEU A 169 -18.18 2.94 18.46
N ALA A 170 -17.93 1.63 18.43
CA ALA A 170 -18.84 0.65 19.00
C ALA A 170 -19.09 0.91 20.50
N ASP A 171 -18.05 1.15 21.29
CA ASP A 171 -18.17 1.50 22.71
C ASP A 171 -19.04 2.75 22.92
N VAL A 172 -18.76 3.80 22.14
CA VAL A 172 -19.50 5.07 22.23
C VAL A 172 -20.96 4.88 21.84
N PHE A 173 -21.26 4.25 20.71
CA PHE A 173 -22.63 4.10 20.22
C PHE A 173 -23.45 3.09 21.03
N GLN A 174 -22.82 2.03 21.54
CA GLN A 174 -23.46 1.09 22.46
C GLN A 174 -23.85 1.78 23.77
N SER A 175 -23.07 2.75 24.25
CA SER A 175 -23.45 3.57 25.41
C SER A 175 -24.74 4.40 25.19
N PHE A 176 -25.04 4.75 23.93
CA PHE A 176 -26.28 5.41 23.52
C PHE A 176 -27.40 4.43 23.12
N GLY A 177 -27.23 3.12 23.34
CA GLY A 177 -28.19 2.08 22.96
C GLY A 177 -28.26 1.79 21.45
N ASN A 178 -27.23 2.17 20.68
CA ASN A 178 -27.18 1.96 19.23
C ASN A 178 -26.13 0.89 18.87
N TYR A 179 -26.60 -0.25 18.36
CA TYR A 179 -25.77 -1.43 18.02
C TYR A 179 -25.35 -1.47 16.55
N ARG A 180 -25.36 -0.33 15.84
CA ARG A 180 -24.95 -0.27 14.43
C ARG A 180 -23.46 -0.59 14.23
N PHE A 181 -22.64 -0.32 15.24
CA PHE A 181 -21.23 -0.70 15.26
C PHE A 181 -21.05 -1.89 16.21
N TYR A 182 -20.37 -2.92 15.75
CA TYR A 182 -20.03 -4.10 16.54
C TYR A 182 -18.52 -4.18 16.74
N HIS A 183 -18.10 -4.75 17.87
CA HIS A 183 -16.70 -4.99 18.16
C HIS A 183 -16.15 -6.03 17.18
N VAL A 184 -15.08 -5.64 16.50
CA VAL A 184 -14.31 -6.52 15.63
C VAL A 184 -13.09 -6.95 16.42
N GLU A 185 -12.81 -8.24 16.50
CA GLU A 185 -11.62 -8.72 17.18
C GLU A 185 -10.36 -8.18 16.49
N THR A 186 -9.60 -7.37 17.21
CA THR A 186 -8.28 -6.89 16.76
C THR A 186 -7.23 -7.94 17.11
N ARG A 187 -7.18 -9.04 16.35
CA ARG A 187 -6.03 -9.94 16.46
C ARG A 187 -4.79 -9.24 15.92
N GLN A 188 -3.81 -9.07 16.79
CA GLN A 188 -2.55 -8.44 16.43
C GLN A 188 -1.80 -9.34 15.46
N MET A 189 -1.37 -8.77 14.33
CA MET A 189 -0.35 -9.39 13.48
C MET A 189 0.90 -9.61 14.32
N THR A 190 1.61 -10.71 14.08
CA THR A 190 2.92 -10.93 14.70
C THR A 190 3.85 -9.73 14.42
N VAL A 191 4.74 -9.42 15.37
CA VAL A 191 5.59 -8.21 15.31
C VAL A 191 6.51 -8.23 14.07
N LEU A 192 6.94 -9.40 13.62
CA LEU A 192 7.90 -9.54 12.53
C LEU A 192 7.33 -9.08 11.17
N PRO A 193 6.14 -9.54 10.71
CA PRO A 193 5.50 -9.03 9.49
C PRO A 193 5.22 -7.52 9.47
N LEU A 194 5.17 -6.84 10.61
CA LEU A 194 4.98 -5.38 10.68
C LEU A 194 6.23 -4.59 10.27
N ILE A 195 7.43 -5.19 10.33
CA ILE A 195 8.68 -4.51 9.99
C ILE A 195 8.68 -4.06 8.53
N PHE A 196 8.23 -4.94 7.62
CA PHE A 196 8.22 -4.66 6.19
C PHE A 196 7.34 -3.46 5.80
N PRO A 197 6.04 -3.38 6.16
CA PRO A 197 5.20 -2.25 5.78
C PRO A 197 5.66 -0.94 6.43
N VAL A 198 6.16 -0.96 7.66
CA VAL A 198 6.75 0.25 8.30
C VAL A 198 7.97 0.73 7.52
N PHE A 199 8.88 -0.18 7.17
CA PHE A 199 10.06 0.14 6.38
C PHE A 199 9.68 0.72 5.02
N MET A 200 8.77 0.09 4.28
CA MET A 200 8.35 0.56 2.96
C MET A 200 7.60 1.88 3.01
N LEU A 201 6.72 2.08 3.99
CA LEU A 201 6.06 3.37 4.21
C LEU A 201 7.06 4.47 4.51
N GLY A 202 8.04 4.20 5.37
CA GLY A 202 9.14 5.11 5.70
C GLY A 202 9.99 5.46 4.48
N LEU A 203 10.38 4.46 3.69
CA LEU A 203 11.16 4.64 2.45
C LEU A 203 10.39 5.49 1.43
N VAL A 204 9.16 5.11 1.09
CA VAL A 204 8.31 5.83 0.13
C VAL A 204 8.03 7.25 0.63
N GLY A 205 7.73 7.40 1.92
CA GLY A 205 7.53 8.68 2.59
C GLY A 205 8.75 9.58 2.47
N VAL A 206 9.94 9.13 2.88
CA VAL A 206 11.17 9.93 2.83
C VAL A 206 11.53 10.35 1.40
N LEU A 207 11.43 9.43 0.43
CA LEU A 207 11.70 9.73 -0.97
C LEU A 207 10.71 10.77 -1.53
N ALA A 208 9.42 10.64 -1.21
CA ALA A 208 8.39 11.58 -1.62
C ALA A 208 8.52 12.95 -0.94
N PHE A 209 8.86 12.97 0.36
CA PHE A 209 9.09 14.21 1.11
C PHE A 209 10.24 15.02 0.53
N ARG A 210 11.30 14.36 0.06
CA ARG A 210 12.50 15.02 -0.48
C ARG A 210 12.33 15.48 -1.93
N ARG A 211 11.84 14.60 -2.82
CA ARG A 211 11.84 14.84 -4.27
C ARG A 211 10.53 14.48 -4.98
N GLY A 212 9.43 14.35 -4.24
CA GLY A 212 8.09 14.19 -4.80
C GLY A 212 7.80 12.78 -5.33
N ARG A 213 8.20 12.48 -6.58
CA ARG A 213 7.90 11.21 -7.27
C ARG A 213 9.13 10.33 -7.49
N LEU A 214 10.11 10.42 -6.58
CA LEU A 214 11.40 9.73 -6.72
C LEU A 214 11.23 8.21 -6.79
N TYR A 215 10.40 7.60 -5.94
CA TYR A 215 10.17 6.13 -5.98
C TYR A 215 9.67 5.67 -7.35
N CYS A 216 8.65 6.33 -7.92
CA CYS A 216 8.12 6.00 -9.26
C CYS A 216 9.14 6.22 -10.40
N ASN A 217 10.12 7.09 -10.21
CA ASN A 217 11.08 7.46 -11.26
C ASN A 217 12.41 6.69 -11.19
N THR A 218 12.75 6.09 -10.04
CA THR A 218 14.05 5.42 -9.83
C THR A 218 13.96 4.00 -9.30
N VAL A 219 12.96 3.68 -8.46
CA VAL A 219 12.87 2.38 -7.76
C VAL A 219 11.78 1.48 -8.34
N CYS A 220 10.66 2.05 -8.77
CA CYS A 220 9.53 1.26 -9.25
C CYS A 220 9.82 0.64 -10.63
N PRO A 221 9.86 -0.70 -10.77
CA PRO A 221 10.09 -1.34 -12.08
C PRO A 221 8.91 -1.08 -13.04
N VAL A 222 7.67 -1.11 -12.54
CA VAL A 222 6.47 -0.77 -13.33
C VAL A 222 6.54 0.67 -13.84
N GLY A 223 6.90 1.64 -13.01
CA GLY A 223 7.07 3.03 -13.42
C GLY A 223 8.18 3.23 -14.45
N SER A 224 9.21 2.38 -14.39
CA SER A 224 10.32 2.37 -15.33
C SER A 224 9.88 1.84 -16.70
N LEU A 225 9.19 0.70 -16.73
CA LEU A 225 8.61 0.09 -17.92
C LEU A 225 7.62 1.02 -18.61
N LEU A 226 6.63 1.54 -17.87
CA LEU A 226 5.67 2.50 -18.42
C LEU A 226 6.35 3.77 -18.95
N GLY A 227 7.55 4.10 -18.44
CA GLY A 227 8.27 5.29 -18.88
C GLY A 227 9.06 5.08 -20.16
N LEU A 228 9.42 3.84 -20.49
CA LEU A 228 9.90 3.47 -21.82
C LEU A 228 8.77 3.59 -22.84
N VAL A 229 7.57 3.11 -22.49
CA VAL A 229 6.39 3.22 -23.35
C VAL A 229 5.98 4.68 -23.55
N SER A 230 6.01 5.51 -22.49
CA SER A 230 5.63 6.92 -22.60
C SER A 230 6.57 7.78 -23.43
N LYS A 231 7.76 7.29 -23.80
CA LYS A 231 8.63 7.94 -24.79
C LYS A 231 7.96 8.04 -26.17
N TYR A 232 6.99 7.17 -26.45
CA TYR A 232 6.23 7.14 -27.70
C TYR A 232 4.82 7.72 -27.54
N ALA A 233 4.50 8.34 -26.38
CA ALA A 233 3.15 8.81 -26.10
C ALA A 233 2.61 9.77 -27.17
N MET A 234 1.32 9.64 -27.51
CA MET A 234 0.63 10.49 -28.48
C MET A 234 0.40 11.89 -27.93
N PHE A 235 -0.17 12.02 -26.73
CA PHE A 235 -0.39 13.32 -26.10
C PHE A 235 0.74 13.69 -25.15
N ARG A 236 1.31 14.88 -25.34
CA ARG A 236 2.51 15.34 -24.62
C ARG A 236 2.40 16.78 -24.17
N ILE A 237 3.01 17.06 -23.02
CA ILE A 237 3.20 18.41 -22.51
C ILE A 237 4.39 19.03 -23.26
N GLN A 238 4.18 20.09 -24.03
CA GLN A 238 5.23 20.76 -24.79
C GLN A 238 5.38 22.21 -24.34
N ILE A 239 6.60 22.72 -24.37
CA ILE A 239 6.91 24.12 -24.07
C ILE A 239 6.94 24.87 -25.40
N ASP A 240 6.20 25.97 -25.48
CA ASP A 240 6.25 26.88 -26.61
C ASP A 240 7.38 27.89 -26.38
N GLU A 241 8.41 27.83 -27.22
CA GLU A 241 9.59 28.70 -27.10
C GLU A 241 9.25 30.18 -27.30
N SER A 242 8.22 30.49 -28.11
CA SER A 242 7.82 31.86 -28.38
C SER A 242 7.16 32.54 -27.17
N LEU A 243 6.49 31.76 -26.33
CA LEU A 243 5.76 32.24 -25.14
C LEU A 243 6.56 32.04 -23.84
N CYS A 244 7.63 31.24 -23.86
CA CYS A 244 8.39 30.88 -22.67
C CYS A 244 9.39 31.98 -22.28
N THR A 245 9.15 32.63 -21.14
CA THR A 245 10.06 33.65 -20.55
C THR A 245 11.14 33.06 -19.63
N ARG A 246 11.29 31.74 -19.58
CA ARG A 246 12.24 31.02 -18.68
C ARG A 246 12.12 31.40 -17.20
N CYS A 247 10.90 31.74 -16.73
CA CYS A 247 10.61 32.11 -15.34
C CYS A 247 10.80 30.99 -14.29
N ALA A 248 11.10 29.76 -14.73
CA ALA A 248 11.32 28.55 -13.93
C ALA A 248 10.13 28.03 -13.10
N GLU A 249 8.97 28.68 -13.11
CA GLU A 249 7.83 28.32 -12.26
C GLU A 249 7.30 26.89 -12.51
N CYS A 250 7.28 26.46 -13.77
CA CYS A 250 6.88 25.10 -14.15
C CYS A 250 7.87 24.03 -13.65
N SER A 251 9.17 24.32 -13.74
CA SER A 251 10.26 23.43 -13.34
C SER A 251 10.30 23.27 -11.82
N LEU A 252 10.15 24.38 -11.07
CA LEU A 252 10.11 24.38 -9.61
C LEU A 252 8.89 23.66 -9.01
N ASN A 253 7.80 23.54 -9.77
CA ASN A 253 6.57 22.82 -9.38
C ASN A 253 6.49 21.39 -9.95
N CYS A 254 7.47 20.97 -10.74
CA CYS A 254 7.50 19.64 -11.34
C CYS A 254 7.88 18.58 -10.30
N LYS A 255 6.89 17.82 -9.83
CA LYS A 255 7.08 16.72 -8.85
C LYS A 255 8.02 15.60 -9.34
N ALA A 256 8.24 15.52 -10.65
CA ALA A 256 9.06 14.51 -11.29
C ALA A 256 10.46 15.01 -11.69
N GLU A 257 10.77 16.29 -11.46
CA GLU A 257 12.07 16.91 -11.77
C GLU A 257 12.53 16.71 -13.23
N CYS A 258 11.57 16.67 -14.17
CA CYS A 258 11.79 16.28 -15.57
C CYS A 258 11.76 17.44 -16.58
N ILE A 259 11.72 18.70 -16.14
CA ILE A 259 11.66 19.88 -17.01
C ILE A 259 13.01 20.60 -16.96
N ASP A 260 13.72 20.63 -18.09
CA ASP A 260 14.93 21.42 -18.26
C ASP A 260 14.61 22.71 -19.02
N LEU A 261 14.95 23.85 -18.41
CA LEU A 261 14.69 25.18 -18.96
C LEU A 261 15.81 25.63 -19.91
N LYS A 262 16.97 24.98 -19.87
CA LYS A 262 18.10 25.33 -20.75
C LYS A 262 17.85 24.85 -22.17
N SER A 263 17.35 23.62 -22.30
CA SER A 263 17.00 23.00 -23.58
C SER A 263 15.54 23.18 -23.96
N ASN A 264 14.69 23.74 -23.09
CA ASN A 264 13.21 23.75 -23.24
C ASN A 264 12.61 22.34 -23.44
N GLU A 265 13.31 21.30 -23.01
CA GLU A 265 12.87 19.91 -23.17
C GLU A 265 12.26 19.35 -21.89
N ILE A 266 11.29 18.46 -22.09
CA ILE A 266 10.65 17.70 -21.02
C ILE A 266 11.00 16.22 -21.22
N ASP A 267 11.63 15.63 -20.22
CA ASP A 267 11.95 14.20 -20.22
C ASP A 267 10.68 13.37 -19.96
N PHE A 268 10.08 12.88 -21.05
CA PHE A 268 8.87 12.05 -21.02
C PHE A 268 9.08 10.67 -20.40
N THR A 269 10.32 10.20 -20.29
CA THR A 269 10.59 8.96 -19.56
C THR A 269 10.40 9.16 -18.06
N ARG A 270 10.39 10.41 -17.55
CA ARG A 270 10.21 10.78 -16.13
C ARG A 270 8.95 11.61 -15.84
N CYS A 271 8.34 12.25 -16.84
CA CYS A 271 7.04 12.89 -16.67
C CYS A 271 5.94 11.88 -16.28
N VAL A 272 5.16 12.18 -15.24
CA VAL A 272 4.03 11.35 -14.75
C VAL A 272 2.66 11.93 -15.11
N GLY A 273 2.59 12.97 -15.97
CA GLY A 273 1.31 13.54 -16.39
C GLY A 273 0.48 14.19 -15.27
N CYS A 274 1.12 14.77 -14.25
CA CYS A 274 0.39 15.34 -13.10
C CYS A 274 -0.28 16.71 -13.36
N PHE A 275 -0.03 17.33 -14.52
CA PHE A 275 -0.57 18.62 -14.96
C PHE A 275 -0.33 19.83 -14.03
N ASN A 276 0.62 19.74 -13.08
CA ASN A 276 0.92 20.87 -12.20
C ASN A 276 1.58 22.04 -12.96
N CYS A 277 2.43 21.76 -13.95
CA CYS A 277 3.09 22.78 -14.77
C CYS A 277 2.09 23.63 -15.58
N LEU A 278 1.04 23.01 -16.12
CA LEU A 278 -0.02 23.69 -16.88
C LEU A 278 -0.81 24.69 -16.02
N ASN A 279 -0.98 24.39 -14.73
CA ASN A 279 -1.75 25.23 -13.81
C ASN A 279 -0.97 26.42 -13.24
N VAL A 280 0.37 26.40 -13.30
CA VAL A 280 1.22 27.45 -12.72
C VAL A 280 1.82 28.38 -13.78
N CYS A 281 1.74 28.03 -15.07
CA CYS A 281 2.29 28.87 -16.12
C CYS A 281 1.41 30.10 -16.36
N SER A 282 1.88 31.28 -15.95
CA SER A 282 1.18 32.57 -16.14
C SER A 282 1.12 33.02 -17.61
N ARG A 283 2.12 32.66 -18.41
CA ARG A 283 2.25 33.03 -19.83
C ARG A 283 1.62 32.04 -20.81
N GLN A 284 1.01 30.95 -20.30
CA GLN A 284 0.45 29.87 -21.12
C GLN A 284 1.42 29.22 -22.11
N GLY A 285 2.74 29.37 -21.92
CA GLY A 285 3.77 28.76 -22.77
C GLY A 285 3.96 27.25 -22.57
N ILE A 286 3.03 26.56 -21.90
CA ILE A 286 3.02 25.11 -21.76
C ILE A 286 1.65 24.62 -22.20
N ASP A 287 1.65 23.73 -23.19
CA ASP A 287 0.42 23.16 -23.75
C ASP A 287 0.45 21.62 -23.74
N TYR A 288 -0.73 21.00 -23.76
CA TYR A 288 -0.91 19.56 -23.84
C TYR A 288 -1.54 19.20 -25.20
N ARG A 289 -0.69 18.75 -26.13
CA ARG A 289 -1.05 18.57 -27.54
C ARG A 289 -0.65 17.20 -28.08
N ASN A 290 -1.27 16.82 -29.20
CA ASN A 290 -0.92 15.62 -29.94
C ASN A 290 0.45 15.80 -30.61
N HIS A 291 1.38 14.91 -30.30
CA HIS A 291 2.73 14.90 -30.86
C HIS A 291 2.83 14.11 -32.16
N TRP A 292 1.96 13.11 -32.37
CA TRP A 292 1.96 12.30 -33.60
C TRP A 292 1.36 13.06 -34.79
N PHE A 293 0.34 13.87 -34.52
CA PHE A 293 -0.28 14.76 -35.48
C PHE A 293 -0.12 16.20 -34.98
N PRO A 294 1.08 16.81 -35.18
CA PRO A 294 1.30 18.19 -34.79
C PRO A 294 0.32 19.07 -35.58
N SER A 295 -0.50 19.81 -34.83
CA SER A 295 -1.43 20.79 -35.42
C SER A 295 -0.66 22.08 -35.67
N ASP A 296 -0.78 22.64 -36.87
CA ASP A 296 -0.29 23.98 -37.25
C ASP A 296 -1.11 25.10 -36.59
N ARG A 297 -1.44 24.96 -35.30
CA ARG A 297 -1.98 26.08 -34.54
C ARG A 297 -0.86 27.10 -34.37
N LYS A 298 -0.97 28.20 -35.12
CA LYS A 298 -0.32 29.47 -34.72
C LYS A 298 -0.63 29.68 -33.24
N PRO A 299 0.37 30.00 -32.40
CA PRO A 299 0.13 30.29 -31.00
C PRO A 299 -0.98 31.33 -30.93
N ALA A 300 -1.99 31.08 -30.07
CA ALA A 300 -3.03 32.05 -29.82
C ALA A 300 -2.32 33.37 -29.53
N ALA A 301 -2.58 34.39 -30.37
CA ALA A 301 -1.95 35.69 -30.24
C ALA A 301 -2.03 36.07 -28.77
N ALA A 302 -0.85 36.31 -28.17
CA ALA A 302 -0.76 36.83 -26.82
C ALA A 302 -1.80 37.95 -26.73
N SER A 303 -2.75 37.84 -25.80
CA SER A 303 -3.53 39.00 -25.37
C SER A 303 -2.54 40.14 -25.22
N GLU A 304 -2.80 41.22 -25.93
CA GLU A 304 -1.87 42.31 -26.22
C GLU A 304 -0.98 42.64 -25.01
N PRO A 305 0.32 42.91 -25.22
CA PRO A 305 1.18 43.32 -24.14
C PRO A 305 0.53 44.50 -23.41
N PHE A 306 0.47 44.43 -22.08
CA PHE A 306 0.18 45.59 -21.25
C PHE A 306 1.31 46.58 -21.53
N ILE A 307 1.08 47.49 -22.48
CA ILE A 307 1.96 48.61 -22.76
C ILE A 307 1.87 49.46 -21.50
N CYS A 308 2.96 49.52 -20.73
CA CYS A 308 3.14 50.64 -19.83
C CYS A 308 3.38 51.83 -20.74
N ASP A 309 2.34 52.63 -21.02
CA ASP A 309 2.52 53.87 -21.76
C ASP A 309 3.52 54.74 -21.00
N ALA A 310 4.66 54.98 -21.64
CA ALA A 310 5.59 56.01 -21.21
C ALA A 310 4.88 57.37 -21.37
N PRO A 311 5.11 58.34 -20.46
CA PRO A 311 4.45 59.63 -20.55
C PRO A 311 4.91 60.36 -21.84
N GLU A 312 3.95 60.78 -22.66
CA GLU A 312 4.18 61.67 -23.79
C GLU A 312 4.81 62.98 -23.30
N ALA A 313 5.78 63.46 -24.07
CA ALA A 313 6.49 64.70 -23.83
C ALA A 313 5.53 65.91 -23.91
N LEU A 314 5.61 66.77 -22.88
CA LEU A 314 4.98 68.09 -22.84
C LEU A 314 5.53 68.98 -23.97
N PRO A 315 4.67 69.73 -24.71
CA PRO A 315 5.11 70.93 -25.39
C PRO A 315 5.17 72.12 -24.43
N ASP A 316 6.15 72.99 -24.72
CA ASP A 316 6.48 74.27 -24.07
C ASP A 316 5.29 75.19 -23.77
N GLY A 317 5.47 75.99 -22.71
CA GLY A 317 4.97 77.36 -22.68
C GLY A 317 4.01 77.72 -21.55
N SER A 318 4.60 78.27 -20.47
CA SER A 318 4.10 79.41 -19.67
C SER A 318 2.58 79.63 -19.56
N ASP A 319 2.01 79.33 -18.39
CA ASP A 319 1.57 80.37 -17.45
C ASP A 319 0.96 79.76 -16.18
N ALA A 320 1.27 80.40 -15.06
CA ALA A 320 0.86 80.01 -13.72
C ALA A 320 -0.67 80.06 -13.52
N LYS A 321 -1.22 79.07 -12.81
CA LYS A 321 -2.14 79.31 -11.69
C LYS A 321 -2.37 78.04 -10.85
N MET A 322 -2.18 78.24 -9.55
CA MET A 322 -2.50 77.32 -8.47
C MET A 322 -4.02 77.09 -8.39
N GLY A 323 -4.44 75.84 -8.30
CA GLY A 323 -5.84 75.43 -8.12
C GLY A 323 -5.90 74.04 -7.49
N ILE A 324 -6.20 74.02 -6.19
CA ILE A 324 -6.49 72.83 -5.40
C ILE A 324 -7.98 72.50 -5.61
N SER A 325 -8.33 71.28 -6.05
CA SER A 325 -9.56 70.54 -5.66
C SER A 325 -9.87 69.33 -6.55
N GLY A 326 -10.32 68.22 -5.93
CA GLY A 326 -11.18 67.18 -6.51
C GLY A 326 -10.45 65.92 -7.00
N ASP A 327 -10.29 64.89 -6.16
CA ASP A 327 -11.23 63.76 -5.96
C ASP A 327 -11.41 62.88 -7.21
N CYS A 328 -10.97 61.62 -7.10
CA CYS A 328 -11.50 60.45 -7.84
C CYS A 328 -11.09 59.17 -7.08
N ASP A 329 -11.97 58.83 -6.16
CA ASP A 329 -12.31 57.56 -5.52
C ASP A 329 -11.65 56.25 -6.01
N VAL A 330 -11.04 55.59 -5.03
CA VAL A 330 -10.89 54.14 -4.92
C VAL A 330 -12.07 53.62 -4.09
N PRO A 331 -12.79 52.55 -4.46
CA PRO A 331 -13.53 51.78 -3.48
C PRO A 331 -12.57 50.81 -2.78
N VAL A 332 -12.13 51.23 -1.59
CA VAL A 332 -11.60 50.36 -0.56
C VAL A 332 -12.80 49.72 0.14
N ASP A 333 -12.71 48.42 0.41
CA ASP A 333 -13.45 47.82 1.52
C ASP A 333 -12.43 47.12 2.44
N THR A 334 -12.14 47.77 3.56
CA THR A 334 -11.44 47.20 4.72
C THR A 334 -12.07 47.77 5.98
N SER A 335 -12.59 46.90 6.84
CA SER A 335 -12.65 47.13 8.29
C SER A 335 -11.37 46.52 8.89
N GLU A 336 -10.45 47.36 9.36
CA GLU A 336 -10.18 47.71 10.78
C GLU A 336 -9.45 46.58 11.55
N GLN A 337 -8.38 46.80 12.34
CA GLN A 337 -7.92 47.96 13.12
C GLN A 337 -6.48 47.74 13.65
N GLY A 338 -5.76 48.84 13.97
CA GLY A 338 -4.75 48.90 15.05
C GLY A 338 -3.26 48.87 14.64
N GLN A 339 -2.66 50.01 14.26
CA GLN A 339 -1.82 50.91 15.11
C GLN A 339 -0.48 50.31 15.63
N THR A 340 0.67 50.80 15.15
CA THR A 340 1.50 51.88 15.75
C THR A 340 2.87 52.00 15.04
N HIS A 341 3.28 53.24 14.81
CA HIS A 341 4.53 53.80 14.24
C HIS A 341 5.80 53.61 15.12
N PRO A 342 6.98 54.24 14.86
CA PRO A 342 7.94 54.15 13.74
C PRO A 342 9.41 54.17 14.34
N PRO A 343 10.45 54.88 13.82
CA PRO A 343 10.97 55.14 12.46
C PRO A 343 12.49 54.84 12.30
N GLY A 344 13.00 54.92 11.06
CA GLY A 344 14.36 55.40 10.72
C GLY A 344 15.52 54.39 10.88
N ASN A 345 16.62 54.46 10.15
CA ASN A 345 17.12 55.50 9.26
C ASN A 345 18.31 54.94 8.43
N THR A 346 18.51 55.51 7.24
CA THR A 346 19.80 55.76 6.53
C THR A 346 20.86 54.67 6.37
N ASN A 347 20.99 54.19 5.12
CA ASN A 347 22.09 54.41 4.15
C ASN A 347 23.60 54.14 4.50
N PRO A 348 24.43 53.88 3.46
CA PRO A 348 25.57 52.94 3.44
C PRO A 348 26.93 53.70 3.47
N PRO A 349 28.03 53.24 2.83
CA PRO A 349 28.72 51.95 2.76
C PRO A 349 30.14 52.08 3.39
N GLU A 350 30.96 51.02 3.44
CA GLU A 350 32.39 51.12 3.05
C GLU A 350 33.13 49.79 3.21
N ASN A 351 33.96 49.52 2.20
CA ASN A 351 34.92 48.44 2.14
C ASN A 351 36.32 49.05 2.28
N PRO A 352 37.23 48.41 3.02
CA PRO A 352 38.59 48.34 2.52
C PRO A 352 39.15 46.92 2.60
N ASN A 353 39.81 46.53 1.51
CA ASN A 353 40.60 45.32 1.33
C ASN A 353 42.08 45.65 1.65
N PRO A 354 43.02 44.68 1.66
CA PRO A 354 43.39 43.68 2.67
C PRO A 354 44.82 43.91 3.24
N PRO A 355 45.43 43.01 4.05
CA PRO A 355 46.41 42.08 3.44
C PRO A 355 46.63 40.71 4.16
N GLY A 356 47.15 39.72 3.41
CA GLY A 356 48.28 38.88 3.84
C GLY A 356 48.07 37.58 4.65
N LYS A 357 48.10 36.44 3.93
CA LYS A 357 48.74 35.12 4.22
C LYS A 357 48.64 34.47 5.63
N THR A 358 48.11 33.24 5.68
CA THR A 358 48.78 31.96 6.07
C THR A 358 47.84 30.95 6.76
N HIS A 359 47.92 29.66 6.35
CA HIS A 359 47.58 28.38 7.05
C HIS A 359 46.19 28.25 7.75
N ALA A 360 45.47 27.13 7.84
CA ALA A 360 45.55 25.74 7.40
C ALA A 360 44.15 25.12 7.65
N ALA A 361 43.94 23.91 7.14
CA ALA A 361 42.74 23.10 7.22
C ALA A 361 42.08 23.02 8.62
N SER A 362 40.76 23.27 8.71
CA SER A 362 39.84 22.70 9.72
C SER A 362 38.47 23.40 9.69
N ALA A 363 37.60 23.11 8.70
CA ALA A 363 36.21 23.60 8.74
C ALA A 363 35.15 22.70 8.09
N GLN A 364 35.48 21.47 7.68
CA GLN A 364 34.51 20.54 7.08
C GLN A 364 33.96 19.46 8.04
N ASN A 365 34.43 19.40 9.29
CA ASN A 365 34.05 18.34 10.24
C ASN A 365 32.89 18.68 11.19
N GLY A 366 32.37 19.91 11.16
CA GLY A 366 31.25 20.36 12.01
C GLY A 366 29.89 19.82 11.57
N GLU A 367 29.55 19.97 10.29
CA GLU A 367 28.22 19.59 9.77
C GLU A 367 28.01 18.06 9.66
N ARG A 368 29.08 17.29 9.45
CA ARG A 368 29.01 15.81 9.39
C ARG A 368 28.82 15.19 10.77
N ARG A 369 29.43 15.77 11.82
CA ARG A 369 29.22 15.37 13.22
C ARG A 369 27.82 15.73 13.70
N ASP A 370 27.30 16.89 13.31
CA ASP A 370 25.95 17.31 13.69
C ASP A 370 24.87 16.47 12.98
N PHE A 371 25.13 16.03 11.74
CA PHE A 371 24.28 15.06 11.04
C PHE A 371 24.31 13.67 11.68
N LEU A 372 25.49 13.15 12.05
CA LEU A 372 25.58 11.86 12.75
C LEU A 372 24.94 11.94 14.14
N PHE A 373 25.14 13.01 14.90
CA PHE A 373 24.55 13.20 16.23
C PHE A 373 23.02 13.30 16.17
N ARG A 374 22.47 13.97 15.14
CA ARG A 374 21.02 14.02 14.92
C ARG A 374 20.46 12.68 14.43
N LEU A 375 21.21 11.92 13.63
CA LEU A 375 20.81 10.57 13.22
C LEU A 375 20.82 9.61 14.41
N THR A 376 21.84 9.68 15.29
CA THR A 376 21.87 8.92 16.54
C THR A 376 20.82 9.41 17.53
N ALA A 377 20.47 10.70 17.58
CA ALA A 377 19.35 11.18 18.40
C ALA A 377 17.98 10.70 17.87
N TYR A 378 17.83 10.49 16.56
CA TYR A 378 16.67 9.81 15.99
C TYR A 378 16.65 8.30 16.32
N PHE A 379 17.80 7.63 16.38
CA PHE A 379 17.91 6.22 16.82
C PHE A 379 17.79 6.03 18.34
N VAL A 380 18.23 7.00 19.15
CA VAL A 380 18.10 7.00 20.62
C VAL A 380 16.70 7.47 21.04
N GLY A 381 16.07 8.37 20.27
CA GLY A 381 14.64 8.65 20.37
C GLY A 381 13.80 7.42 20.03
N PHE A 382 14.29 6.56 19.11
CA PHE A 382 13.69 5.26 18.83
C PHE A 382 13.87 4.28 20.00
N SER A 383 14.98 4.32 20.76
CA SER A 383 15.14 3.45 21.93
C SER A 383 14.35 3.92 23.16
N ALA A 384 14.07 5.22 23.29
CA ALA A 384 13.09 5.75 24.25
C ALA A 384 11.65 5.39 23.85
N ALA A 385 11.31 5.45 22.55
CA ALA A 385 10.06 4.90 22.03
C ALA A 385 9.99 3.36 22.19
N SER A 386 11.11 2.64 22.07
CA SER A 386 11.21 1.19 22.32
C SER A 386 11.12 0.84 23.81
N ARG A 387 11.45 1.75 24.73
CA ARG A 387 11.21 1.55 26.17
C ARG A 387 9.74 1.77 26.55
N ALA A 388 9.06 2.72 25.88
CA ALA A 388 7.60 2.87 25.97
C ALA A 388 6.84 1.73 25.24
N LEU A 389 7.43 1.13 24.19
CA LEU A 389 6.93 -0.08 23.54
C LEU A 389 7.30 -1.37 24.30
N LYS A 390 8.34 -1.38 25.14
CA LYS A 390 8.67 -2.52 26.01
C LYS A 390 7.76 -2.64 27.23
N SER A 391 7.14 -1.54 27.68
CA SER A 391 5.98 -1.61 28.58
C SER A 391 4.68 -1.98 27.85
N GLN A 392 4.75 -2.18 26.53
CA GLN A 392 3.75 -2.83 25.68
C GLN A 392 4.35 -4.08 25.00
N ALA A 393 5.28 -4.78 25.66
CA ALA A 393 5.33 -6.22 25.49
C ALA A 393 4.02 -6.73 26.09
N GLN A 394 2.97 -6.63 25.28
CA GLN A 394 1.66 -7.18 25.54
C GLN A 394 1.91 -8.65 25.85
N GLU A 395 1.78 -9.03 27.13
CA GLU A 395 1.49 -10.42 27.45
C GLU A 395 0.35 -10.84 26.52
N PRO A 396 0.42 -12.01 25.85
CA PRO A 396 -0.62 -12.44 24.94
C PRO A 396 -1.97 -12.17 25.62
N GLY A 397 -2.78 -11.30 25.00
CA GLY A 397 -4.04 -10.87 25.61
C GLY A 397 -4.86 -12.09 26.01
N PRO A 398 -5.68 -12.00 27.07
CA PRO A 398 -6.33 -13.14 27.69
C PRO A 398 -6.92 -14.03 26.63
N ASP A 399 -6.37 -15.22 26.58
CA ASP A 399 -6.75 -16.24 25.65
C ASP A 399 -8.17 -16.65 26.03
N ARG A 400 -9.20 -16.23 25.29
CA ARG A 400 -10.59 -16.71 25.49
C ARG A 400 -10.76 -18.24 25.26
N ARG A 401 -9.65 -18.99 25.30
CA ARG A 401 -9.53 -20.45 25.33
C ARG A 401 -9.48 -20.98 26.77
N ASP A 402 -9.41 -20.11 27.80
CA ASP A 402 -9.49 -20.48 29.23
C ASP A 402 -10.91 -20.93 29.65
N ASP A 403 -11.91 -20.83 28.76
CA ASP A 403 -13.28 -21.33 28.97
C ASP A 403 -13.49 -22.77 28.46
N LEU A 404 -12.44 -23.46 27.98
CA LEU A 404 -12.50 -24.90 27.72
C LEU A 404 -12.33 -25.63 29.05
N ASP A 405 -13.33 -26.43 29.45
CA ASP A 405 -13.37 -27.22 30.71
C ASP A 405 -12.23 -28.24 30.90
N VAL A 406 -11.21 -28.23 30.04
CA VAL A 406 -10.03 -29.10 30.11
C VAL A 406 -8.87 -28.30 30.70
N GLU A 407 -8.73 -28.34 32.03
CA GLU A 407 -7.54 -27.84 32.71
C GLU A 407 -6.33 -28.73 32.35
N VAL A 408 -5.45 -28.21 31.50
CA VAL A 408 -4.19 -28.88 31.14
C VAL A 408 -3.13 -28.55 32.17
N THR A 409 -2.65 -29.56 32.91
CA THR A 409 -1.69 -29.36 34.00
C THR A 409 -0.25 -29.58 33.57
N LEU A 410 -0.01 -30.41 32.55
CA LEU A 410 1.34 -30.74 32.07
C LEU A 410 1.69 -29.97 30.79
N PRO A 411 2.85 -29.30 30.74
CA PRO A 411 3.30 -28.67 29.50
C PRO A 411 3.73 -29.74 28.49
N SER A 412 3.34 -29.57 27.24
CA SER A 412 3.79 -30.42 26.13
C SER A 412 5.28 -30.22 25.84
N THR A 413 5.98 -31.29 25.46
CA THR A 413 7.45 -31.29 25.38
C THR A 413 7.98 -31.42 23.95
N ILE A 414 7.23 -32.03 23.05
CA ILE A 414 7.68 -32.32 21.68
C ILE A 414 7.16 -31.25 20.71
N PRO A 415 8.02 -30.53 19.97
CA PRO A 415 7.57 -29.52 19.01
C PRO A 415 6.94 -30.12 17.76
N GLU A 416 6.03 -29.38 17.12
CA GLU A 416 5.38 -29.79 15.88
C GLU A 416 6.41 -29.91 14.75
N LYS A 417 6.48 -31.07 14.09
CA LYS A 417 7.39 -31.32 12.97
C LYS A 417 6.68 -30.99 11.65
N LYS A 418 6.66 -29.70 11.29
CA LYS A 418 6.10 -29.23 10.01
C LYS A 418 7.19 -29.22 8.95
N ASN A 419 7.02 -30.02 7.90
CA ASN A 419 7.92 -30.06 6.74
C ASN A 419 7.66 -28.87 5.83
N PHE A 420 6.38 -28.54 5.64
CA PHE A 420 5.97 -27.48 4.74
C PHE A 420 4.95 -26.53 5.40
N PRO A 421 5.01 -25.23 5.08
CA PRO A 421 3.94 -24.30 5.42
C PRO A 421 2.65 -24.65 4.67
N VAL A 422 1.51 -24.48 5.32
CA VAL A 422 0.21 -24.75 4.69
C VAL A 422 -0.24 -23.55 3.88
N SER A 423 -0.28 -23.68 2.56
CA SER A 423 -0.75 -22.63 1.65
C SER A 423 -2.29 -22.60 1.54
N PRO A 424 -2.88 -21.46 1.12
CA PRO A 424 -4.33 -21.33 1.01
C PRO A 424 -4.93 -22.32 0.00
N PRO A 425 -6.16 -22.83 0.22
CA PRO A 425 -6.81 -23.73 -0.73
C PRO A 425 -6.97 -23.07 -2.10
N GLY A 426 -6.71 -23.82 -3.16
CA GLY A 426 -6.71 -23.31 -4.55
C GLY A 426 -5.35 -22.82 -5.04
N SER A 427 -4.30 -22.92 -4.21
CA SER A 427 -2.93 -22.56 -4.62
C SER A 427 -2.20 -23.64 -5.44
N LEU A 428 -2.81 -24.82 -5.65
CA LEU A 428 -2.29 -25.99 -6.39
C LEU A 428 -1.02 -26.62 -5.80
N SER A 429 0.05 -25.87 -5.63
CA SER A 429 1.31 -26.31 -5.03
C SER A 429 2.05 -25.14 -4.40
N LEU A 430 3.01 -25.44 -3.53
CA LEU A 430 3.91 -24.43 -2.96
C LEU A 430 4.68 -23.70 -4.05
N GLN A 431 5.16 -24.42 -5.06
CA GLN A 431 5.89 -23.81 -6.18
C GLN A 431 5.01 -22.84 -6.97
N HIS A 432 3.82 -23.27 -7.41
CA HIS A 432 2.89 -22.40 -8.14
C HIS A 432 2.53 -21.15 -7.32
N PHE A 433 2.26 -21.34 -6.03
CA PHE A 433 1.92 -20.25 -5.13
C PHE A 433 3.06 -19.26 -4.96
N MET A 434 4.29 -19.74 -4.71
CA MET A 434 5.46 -18.90 -4.52
C MET A 434 5.80 -18.11 -5.79
N ASP A 435 5.61 -18.71 -6.97
CA ASP A 435 5.91 -18.13 -8.28
C ASP A 435 4.80 -17.20 -8.80
N SER A 436 3.62 -17.18 -8.15
CA SER A 436 2.47 -16.37 -8.59
C SER A 436 2.02 -15.32 -7.58
N CYS A 437 2.33 -15.50 -6.30
CA CYS A 437 1.84 -14.64 -5.22
C CYS A 437 2.75 -13.42 -4.99
N THR A 438 2.22 -12.22 -5.21
CA THR A 438 2.95 -10.96 -4.92
C THR A 438 2.81 -10.48 -3.48
N ALA A 439 2.23 -11.29 -2.60
CA ALA A 439 1.97 -10.94 -1.21
C ALA A 439 1.17 -9.62 -1.04
N CYS A 440 0.16 -9.38 -1.88
CA CYS A 440 -0.65 -8.15 -1.84
C CYS A 440 -1.51 -7.99 -0.57
N GLN A 441 -1.65 -9.04 0.26
CA GLN A 441 -2.45 -9.08 1.51
C GLN A 441 -3.96 -8.95 1.34
N LEU A 442 -4.49 -9.08 0.13
CA LEU A 442 -5.93 -8.97 -0.09
C LEU A 442 -6.70 -10.17 0.48
N CYS A 443 -6.21 -11.41 0.31
CA CYS A 443 -6.82 -12.60 0.91
C CYS A 443 -6.69 -12.63 2.44
N VAL A 444 -5.58 -12.13 3.00
CA VAL A 444 -5.41 -11.91 4.45
C VAL A 444 -6.42 -10.90 4.98
N SER A 445 -6.71 -9.87 4.18
CA SER A 445 -7.72 -8.86 4.51
C SER A 445 -9.14 -9.44 4.45
N ALA A 446 -9.42 -10.28 3.45
CA ALA A 446 -10.74 -10.85 3.22
C ALA A 446 -11.04 -12.13 4.03
N CYS A 447 -10.09 -12.66 4.79
CA CYS A 447 -10.26 -13.91 5.54
C CYS A 447 -11.11 -13.68 6.80
N PRO A 448 -12.32 -14.27 6.92
CA PRO A 448 -13.22 -14.05 8.06
C PRO A 448 -12.66 -14.61 9.37
N THR A 449 -12.07 -15.81 9.32
CA THR A 449 -11.51 -16.45 10.52
C THR A 449 -10.14 -15.90 10.90
N HIS A 450 -9.53 -15.07 10.04
CA HIS A 450 -8.18 -14.55 10.20
C HIS A 450 -7.08 -15.64 10.32
N VAL A 451 -7.34 -16.86 9.82
CA VAL A 451 -6.32 -17.93 9.78
C VAL A 451 -5.17 -17.61 8.81
N LEU A 452 -5.43 -16.82 7.77
CA LEU A 452 -4.40 -16.41 6.84
C LEU A 452 -3.52 -15.32 7.46
N GLN A 453 -2.25 -15.62 7.65
CA GLN A 453 -1.25 -14.72 8.21
C GLN A 453 -0.09 -14.54 7.23
N PRO A 454 0.53 -13.35 7.16
CA PRO A 454 1.73 -13.14 6.35
C PRO A 454 2.90 -13.96 6.90
N SER A 455 3.56 -14.72 6.03
CA SER A 455 4.80 -15.42 6.37
C SER A 455 5.95 -14.44 6.64
N PHE A 456 6.89 -14.85 7.48
CA PHE A 456 8.21 -14.24 7.60
C PHE A 456 9.26 -15.00 6.79
N LEU A 457 9.52 -16.28 7.11
CA LEU A 457 10.54 -17.12 6.48
C LEU A 457 10.07 -18.56 6.21
N GLU A 458 8.80 -18.85 6.44
CA GLU A 458 8.21 -20.19 6.33
C GLU A 458 8.22 -20.70 4.88
N TYR A 459 8.05 -19.81 3.90
CA TYR A 459 8.25 -20.09 2.46
C TYR A 459 9.69 -19.78 1.99
N GLY A 460 10.65 -19.66 2.92
CA GLY A 460 11.97 -19.13 2.65
C GLY A 460 11.99 -17.62 2.38
N PHE A 461 13.17 -17.10 2.04
CA PHE A 461 13.37 -15.66 1.83
C PHE A 461 12.59 -15.11 0.62
N THR A 462 12.40 -15.91 -0.42
CA THR A 462 11.68 -15.54 -1.64
C THR A 462 10.17 -15.44 -1.43
N GLY A 463 9.62 -16.21 -0.50
CA GLY A 463 8.19 -16.21 -0.16
C GLY A 463 7.82 -15.32 1.04
N MET A 464 8.69 -14.39 1.44
CA MET A 464 8.42 -13.46 2.53
C MET A 464 7.11 -12.67 2.30
N MET A 465 6.32 -12.50 3.36
CA MET A 465 4.99 -11.88 3.37
C MET A 465 3.92 -12.66 2.58
N GLN A 466 4.23 -13.76 1.91
CA GLN A 466 3.19 -14.57 1.26
C GLN A 466 2.28 -15.20 2.33
N PRO A 467 0.96 -15.24 2.10
CA PRO A 467 0.05 -15.70 3.13
C PRO A 467 0.15 -17.21 3.34
N ARG A 468 0.25 -17.63 4.61
CA ARG A 468 0.13 -19.01 5.08
C ARG A 468 -1.07 -19.16 5.99
N LEU A 469 -1.57 -20.38 6.13
CA LEU A 469 -2.52 -20.71 7.18
C LEU A 469 -1.76 -20.85 8.52
N ASP A 470 -2.21 -20.14 9.55
CA ASP A 470 -1.68 -20.20 10.91
C ASP A 470 -2.73 -20.74 11.87
N PHE A 471 -2.56 -21.99 12.25
CA PHE A 471 -3.49 -22.70 13.12
C PHE A 471 -3.34 -22.39 14.62
N HIS A 472 -2.32 -21.63 15.02
CA HIS A 472 -2.29 -21.02 16.36
C HIS A 472 -3.19 -19.80 16.42
N ALA A 473 -3.32 -19.08 15.30
CA ALA A 473 -4.20 -17.95 15.16
C ALA A 473 -5.65 -18.43 15.05
N SER A 474 -6.02 -19.23 14.04
CA SER A 474 -7.40 -19.65 13.81
C SER A 474 -7.46 -20.87 12.90
N PHE A 475 -8.62 -21.27 12.38
CA PHE A 475 -8.75 -22.38 11.43
C PHE A 475 -9.33 -21.94 10.08
N CYS A 476 -9.13 -22.77 9.05
CA CYS A 476 -9.77 -22.56 7.75
C CYS A 476 -11.21 -23.06 7.81
N ASN A 477 -12.17 -22.15 7.67
CA ASN A 477 -13.58 -22.53 7.68
C ASN A 477 -13.89 -23.48 6.50
N PHE A 478 -14.58 -24.59 6.79
CA PHE A 478 -14.97 -25.61 5.82
C PHE A 478 -15.85 -25.00 4.72
N ASP A 479 -16.81 -24.16 5.13
CA ASP A 479 -17.80 -23.54 4.24
C ASP A 479 -17.39 -22.14 3.75
N CYS A 480 -16.13 -21.98 3.32
CA CYS A 480 -15.61 -20.69 2.86
C CYS A 480 -14.66 -20.80 1.65
N VAL A 481 -14.98 -20.05 0.59
CA VAL A 481 -14.15 -19.86 -0.62
C VAL A 481 -13.67 -18.42 -0.82
N ARG A 482 -13.86 -17.55 0.17
CA ARG A 482 -13.62 -16.10 0.02
C ARG A 482 -12.22 -15.74 -0.48
N CYS A 483 -11.18 -16.46 -0.03
CA CYS A 483 -9.81 -16.20 -0.45
C CYS A 483 -9.56 -16.51 -1.94
N THR A 484 -10.31 -17.44 -2.53
CA THR A 484 -10.21 -17.82 -3.95
C THR A 484 -10.86 -16.78 -4.85
N ASP A 485 -11.89 -16.10 -4.36
CA ASP A 485 -12.64 -15.09 -5.12
C ASP A 485 -11.90 -13.75 -5.26
N VAL A 486 -11.09 -13.41 -4.25
CA VAL A 486 -10.43 -12.11 -4.16
C VAL A 486 -9.02 -12.09 -4.74
N CYS A 487 -8.43 -13.24 -5.07
CA CYS A 487 -7.04 -13.31 -5.51
C CYS A 487 -6.86 -12.67 -6.90
N PRO A 488 -6.11 -11.56 -7.03
CA PRO A 488 -6.07 -10.84 -8.29
C PRO A 488 -4.96 -11.31 -9.23
N THR A 489 -4.01 -12.13 -8.76
CA THR A 489 -2.88 -12.64 -9.55
C THR A 489 -3.12 -14.05 -10.11
N GLY A 490 -4.18 -14.73 -9.65
CA GLY A 490 -4.38 -16.14 -9.94
C GLY A 490 -3.47 -17.09 -9.16
N ALA A 491 -2.75 -16.62 -8.14
CA ALA A 491 -1.97 -17.49 -7.24
C ALA A 491 -2.83 -18.40 -6.37
N ILE A 492 -4.11 -18.05 -6.22
CA ILE A 492 -5.15 -18.85 -5.62
C ILE A 492 -6.25 -18.89 -6.68
N LEU A 493 -6.52 -20.07 -7.22
CA LEU A 493 -7.53 -20.27 -8.25
C LEU A 493 -8.92 -20.36 -7.62
N PRO A 494 -9.98 -19.89 -8.33
CA PRO A 494 -11.35 -20.00 -7.87
C PRO A 494 -11.73 -21.48 -7.67
N LEU A 495 -12.30 -21.81 -6.52
CA LEU A 495 -12.84 -23.13 -6.21
C LEU A 495 -14.35 -23.03 -5.96
N SER A 496 -15.11 -24.04 -6.38
CA SER A 496 -16.47 -24.23 -5.88
C SER A 496 -16.45 -24.73 -4.43
N MET A 497 -17.59 -24.65 -3.74
CA MET A 497 -17.72 -25.20 -2.39
C MET A 497 -17.40 -26.70 -2.34
N GLU A 498 -17.93 -27.47 -3.31
CA GLU A 498 -17.67 -28.91 -3.41
C GLU A 498 -16.17 -29.20 -3.60
N GLN A 499 -15.50 -28.46 -4.48
CA GLN A 499 -14.05 -28.59 -4.68
C GLN A 499 -13.28 -28.22 -3.40
N LYS A 500 -13.71 -27.17 -2.70
CA LYS A 500 -13.10 -26.72 -1.44
C LYS A 500 -13.20 -27.79 -0.33
N HIS A 501 -14.30 -28.54 -0.30
CA HIS A 501 -14.55 -29.61 0.68
C HIS A 501 -13.68 -30.85 0.45
N ILE A 502 -13.11 -31.03 -0.75
CA ILE A 502 -12.21 -32.15 -1.06
C ILE A 502 -10.76 -31.71 -1.29
N THR A 503 -10.47 -30.41 -1.39
CA THR A 503 -9.09 -29.92 -1.59
C THR A 503 -8.26 -30.11 -0.31
N GLN A 504 -7.29 -31.02 -0.35
CA GLN A 504 -6.35 -31.29 0.74
C GLN A 504 -5.11 -30.41 0.62
N VAL A 505 -5.04 -29.38 1.47
CA VAL A 505 -3.89 -28.45 1.54
C VAL A 505 -2.76 -28.93 2.45
N GLY A 506 -3.06 -29.90 3.30
CA GLY A 506 -2.14 -30.49 4.27
C GLY A 506 -2.78 -31.69 4.96
N VAL A 507 -1.97 -32.44 5.69
CA VAL A 507 -2.36 -33.65 6.40
C VAL A 507 -2.22 -33.47 7.90
N VAL A 508 -3.13 -34.09 8.65
CA VAL A 508 -3.08 -34.06 10.11
C VAL A 508 -2.06 -35.06 10.64
N ARG A 509 -1.31 -34.66 11.66
CA ARG A 509 -0.31 -35.43 12.38
C ARG A 509 -0.63 -35.38 13.88
N LEU A 510 -0.44 -36.50 14.57
CA LEU A 510 -0.66 -36.64 16.00
C LEU A 510 0.65 -37.03 16.68
N GLU A 511 1.00 -36.27 17.71
CA GLU A 511 2.06 -36.55 18.66
C GLU A 511 1.42 -36.98 19.97
N LEU A 512 1.37 -38.29 20.17
CA LEU A 512 0.66 -38.92 21.29
C LEU A 512 1.28 -38.56 22.65
N ASP A 513 2.59 -38.34 22.70
CA ASP A 513 3.32 -37.96 23.91
C ASP A 513 3.01 -36.54 24.39
N ASN A 514 2.29 -35.74 23.58
CA ASN A 514 1.77 -34.45 23.97
C ASN A 514 0.27 -34.48 24.31
N CYS A 515 -0.45 -35.58 24.03
CA CYS A 515 -1.90 -35.64 24.11
C CYS A 515 -2.38 -35.84 25.55
N VAL A 516 -3.28 -34.98 26.05
CA VAL A 516 -3.82 -35.04 27.43
C VAL A 516 -4.50 -36.35 27.79
N VAL A 517 -5.06 -37.06 26.79
CA VAL A 517 -5.63 -38.40 27.00
C VAL A 517 -4.55 -39.38 27.48
N GLN A 518 -3.35 -39.30 26.92
CA GLN A 518 -2.23 -40.18 27.25
C GLN A 518 -1.40 -39.64 28.42
N THR A 519 -1.13 -38.33 28.45
CA THR A 519 -0.23 -37.73 29.45
C THR A 519 -0.92 -37.51 30.80
N GLU A 520 -2.21 -37.20 30.80
CA GLU A 520 -2.98 -36.82 31.99
C GLU A 520 -4.18 -37.75 32.24
N ASN A 521 -4.37 -38.82 31.45
CA ASN A 521 -5.51 -39.74 31.55
C ASN A 521 -6.88 -39.02 31.61
N THR A 522 -7.01 -37.94 30.84
CA THR A 522 -8.21 -37.09 30.82
C THR A 522 -9.05 -37.39 29.59
N ALA A 523 -10.37 -37.53 29.77
CA ALA A 523 -11.30 -37.71 28.65
C ALA A 523 -11.38 -36.42 27.80
N CYS A 524 -10.76 -36.42 26.62
CA CYS A 524 -10.73 -35.28 25.71
C CYS A 524 -11.03 -35.72 24.27
N GLY A 525 -12.10 -35.18 23.68
CA GLY A 525 -12.54 -35.46 22.31
C GLY A 525 -12.48 -34.26 21.36
N ALA A 526 -11.95 -33.12 21.82
CA ALA A 526 -12.08 -31.82 21.13
C ALA A 526 -11.63 -31.85 19.66
N CYS A 527 -10.56 -32.58 19.35
CA CYS A 527 -10.05 -32.67 17.98
C CYS A 527 -10.98 -33.41 17.02
N ALA A 528 -11.71 -34.43 17.50
CA ALA A 528 -12.64 -35.21 16.71
C ALA A 528 -13.99 -34.48 16.54
N GLU A 529 -14.49 -33.86 17.62
CA GLU A 529 -15.76 -33.10 17.61
C GLU A 529 -15.71 -31.89 16.65
N HIS A 530 -14.55 -31.25 16.54
CA HIS A 530 -14.35 -30.12 15.63
C HIS A 530 -13.88 -30.54 14.23
N CYS A 531 -13.78 -31.84 13.92
CA CYS A 531 -13.34 -32.32 12.61
C CYS A 531 -14.53 -32.41 11.63
N PRO A 532 -14.69 -31.49 10.67
CA PRO A 532 -15.84 -31.50 9.76
C PRO A 532 -15.84 -32.69 8.79
N THR A 533 -14.66 -33.24 8.50
CA THR A 533 -14.51 -34.36 7.56
C THR A 533 -14.42 -35.72 8.25
N GLN A 534 -14.54 -35.77 9.58
CA GLN A 534 -14.36 -36.98 10.40
C GLN A 534 -13.01 -37.70 10.16
N ALA A 535 -11.99 -36.98 9.69
CA ALA A 535 -10.62 -37.47 9.54
C ALA A 535 -9.95 -37.79 10.88
N VAL A 536 -10.48 -37.27 11.98
CA VAL A 536 -10.06 -37.58 13.35
C VAL A 536 -11.25 -38.21 14.06
N ARG A 537 -11.09 -39.46 14.51
CA ARG A 537 -12.14 -40.22 15.22
C ARG A 537 -11.63 -40.70 16.56
N MET A 538 -12.52 -40.79 17.54
CA MET A 538 -12.17 -41.31 18.85
C MET A 538 -12.35 -42.83 18.86
N VAL A 539 -11.29 -43.57 19.22
CA VAL A 539 -11.33 -45.04 19.35
C VAL A 539 -11.13 -45.45 20.82
N PRO A 540 -11.67 -46.61 21.25
CA PRO A 540 -11.48 -47.09 22.62
C PRO A 540 -10.00 -47.16 23.01
N TYR A 541 -9.71 -46.69 24.22
CA TYR A 541 -8.39 -46.65 24.85
C TYR A 541 -8.47 -47.19 26.28
N GLN A 542 -7.35 -47.18 26.99
CA GLN A 542 -7.22 -47.72 28.35
C GLN A 542 -8.16 -47.01 29.34
N ASP A 543 -8.53 -47.70 30.41
CA ASP A 543 -9.36 -47.18 31.51
C ASP A 543 -10.72 -46.59 31.08
N GLY A 544 -11.28 -47.09 29.97
CA GLY A 544 -12.56 -46.63 29.44
C GLY A 544 -12.50 -45.27 28.72
N LEU A 545 -11.30 -44.71 28.56
CA LEU A 545 -11.08 -43.51 27.77
C LEU A 545 -11.15 -43.82 26.28
N THR A 546 -11.22 -42.77 25.47
CA THR A 546 -11.04 -42.86 24.02
C THR A 546 -9.86 -41.99 23.59
N ILE A 547 -9.15 -42.40 22.56
CA ILE A 547 -7.97 -41.69 22.03
C ILE A 547 -8.19 -41.36 20.55
N PRO A 548 -7.69 -40.22 20.04
CA PRO A 548 -7.85 -39.89 18.63
C PRO A 548 -7.04 -40.82 17.72
N GLU A 549 -7.70 -41.34 16.69
CA GLU A 549 -7.12 -42.03 15.55
C GLU A 549 -7.33 -41.19 14.28
N ILE A 550 -6.35 -41.18 13.39
CA ILE A 550 -6.34 -40.35 12.17
C ILE A 550 -6.58 -41.22 10.93
N ALA A 551 -7.53 -40.80 10.09
CA ALA A 551 -7.70 -41.22 8.71
C ALA A 551 -7.28 -40.07 7.77
N VAL A 552 -6.04 -40.14 7.27
CA VAL A 552 -5.39 -39.04 6.53
C VAL A 552 -6.09 -38.76 5.20
N GLU A 553 -6.64 -39.79 4.57
CA GLU A 553 -7.37 -39.76 3.31
C GLU A 553 -8.61 -38.85 3.34
N HIS A 554 -9.24 -38.66 4.51
CA HIS A 554 -10.38 -37.78 4.69
C HIS A 554 -9.98 -36.37 5.16
N CYS A 555 -8.71 -36.15 5.50
CA CYS A 555 -8.24 -34.86 6.00
C CYS A 555 -8.11 -33.88 4.85
N ILE A 556 -8.61 -32.65 5.02
CA ILE A 556 -8.41 -31.55 4.05
C ILE A 556 -7.36 -30.53 4.51
N GLY A 557 -6.83 -30.67 5.72
CA GLY A 557 -5.88 -29.73 6.31
C GLY A 557 -6.49 -28.40 6.78
N CYS A 558 -7.75 -28.40 7.24
CA CYS A 558 -8.42 -27.17 7.71
C CYS A 558 -7.86 -26.61 9.04
N GLY A 559 -7.21 -27.46 9.84
CA GLY A 559 -6.58 -27.11 11.10
C GLY A 559 -7.53 -26.79 12.26
N ALA A 560 -8.82 -27.13 12.15
CA ALA A 560 -9.77 -27.00 13.26
C ALA A 560 -9.32 -27.80 14.49
N CYS A 561 -8.83 -29.03 14.28
CA CYS A 561 -8.29 -29.88 15.33
C CYS A 561 -7.02 -29.31 15.99
N GLU A 562 -6.11 -28.71 15.22
CA GLU A 562 -4.90 -28.06 15.76
C GLU A 562 -5.25 -26.82 16.59
N TYR A 563 -6.18 -26.00 16.08
CA TYR A 563 -6.59 -24.76 16.74
C TYR A 563 -7.23 -25.03 18.11
N ILE A 564 -8.13 -26.00 18.20
CA ILE A 564 -8.87 -26.32 19.43
C ILE A 564 -8.04 -27.11 20.45
N CYS A 565 -6.99 -27.82 20.02
CA CYS A 565 -6.20 -28.67 20.89
C CYS A 565 -5.70 -27.90 22.14
N PRO A 566 -6.01 -28.34 23.37
CA PRO A 566 -5.75 -27.54 24.57
C PRO A 566 -4.27 -27.55 25.00
N THR A 567 -3.45 -28.45 24.47
CA THR A 567 -2.05 -28.63 24.91
C THR A 567 -1.18 -27.43 24.55
N ARG A 568 -0.26 -27.05 25.45
CA ARG A 568 0.66 -25.91 25.31
C ARG A 568 2.04 -26.26 25.87
N PRO A 569 3.14 -25.69 25.37
CA PRO A 569 3.24 -24.72 24.26
C PRO A 569 3.04 -25.35 22.87
N TYR A 570 3.27 -26.66 22.73
CA TYR A 570 3.13 -27.41 21.48
C TYR A 570 1.79 -28.15 21.40
N ARG A 571 1.17 -28.18 20.23
CA ARG A 571 -0.09 -28.90 19.99
C ARG A 571 0.18 -30.39 19.85
N ALA A 572 -0.66 -31.22 20.48
CA ALA A 572 -0.59 -32.67 20.30
C ALA A 572 -1.02 -33.08 18.89
N ILE A 573 -1.95 -32.36 18.29
CA ILE A 573 -2.40 -32.58 16.91
C ILE A 573 -2.14 -31.34 16.08
N TYR A 574 -1.52 -31.50 14.91
CA TYR A 574 -1.13 -30.39 14.04
C TYR A 574 -1.25 -30.77 12.57
N ILE A 575 -1.32 -29.76 11.69
CA ILE A 575 -1.34 -29.93 10.24
C ILE A 575 0.05 -29.70 9.67
N ASP A 576 0.51 -30.68 8.89
CA ASP A 576 1.69 -30.57 8.04
C ASP A 576 1.26 -30.25 6.61
N GLY A 577 1.82 -29.21 6.00
CA GLY A 577 1.42 -28.76 4.66
C GLY A 577 1.79 -29.76 3.58
N ASN A 578 0.98 -29.85 2.53
CA ASN A 578 1.36 -30.61 1.34
C ASN A 578 2.16 -29.72 0.39
N GLU A 579 3.24 -30.26 -0.19
CA GLU A 579 4.00 -29.56 -1.23
C GLU A 579 3.14 -29.32 -2.48
N VAL A 580 2.32 -30.31 -2.84
CA VAL A 580 1.31 -30.24 -3.91
C VAL A 580 -0.03 -30.59 -3.28
N HIS A 581 -1.04 -29.76 -3.50
CA HIS A 581 -2.40 -30.02 -3.02
C HIS A 581 -2.91 -31.33 -3.61
N ALA A 582 -3.58 -32.10 -2.77
CA ALA A 582 -4.17 -33.39 -3.14
C ALA A 582 -5.70 -33.30 -3.05
N GLU A 583 -6.39 -34.37 -3.42
CA GLU A 583 -7.81 -34.52 -3.21
C GLU A 583 -8.05 -35.52 -2.07
N ALA A 584 -8.82 -35.09 -1.08
CA ALA A 584 -9.30 -35.93 0.01
C ALA A 584 -10.50 -36.75 -0.47
N ILE A 585 -10.67 -37.93 0.13
CA ILE A 585 -11.84 -38.77 -0.07
C ILE A 585 -12.97 -38.19 0.77
N PRO A 586 -14.13 -37.84 0.19
CA PRO A 586 -15.27 -37.36 0.96
C PRO A 586 -15.71 -38.45 1.96
N PRO A 587 -16.13 -38.08 3.18
CA PRO A 587 -16.66 -39.05 4.14
C PRO A 587 -17.92 -39.72 3.58
N ILE A 588 -18.09 -41.00 3.87
CA ILE A 588 -19.33 -41.72 3.56
C ILE A 588 -20.38 -41.22 4.55
N ILE A 589 -21.26 -40.33 4.10
CA ILE A 589 -22.42 -39.89 4.88
C ILE A 589 -23.43 -41.03 4.81
N GLU A 590 -23.46 -41.90 5.81
CA GLU A 590 -24.64 -42.74 6.02
C GLU A 590 -25.76 -41.81 6.49
N GLU A 591 -26.76 -41.60 5.62
CA GLU A 591 -28.01 -40.96 6.06
C GLU A 591 -28.61 -41.83 7.16
N LEU A 592 -28.51 -41.37 8.40
CA LEU A 592 -29.28 -41.93 9.49
C LEU A 592 -30.75 -41.65 9.17
N ASP A 593 -31.49 -42.70 8.83
CA ASP A 593 -32.96 -42.69 8.69
C ASP A 593 -33.56 -42.47 10.09
N TYR A 594 -33.49 -41.22 10.55
CA TYR A 594 -34.08 -40.78 11.79
C TYR A 594 -35.55 -40.49 11.51
N THR A 595 -36.41 -41.45 11.82
CA THR A 595 -37.82 -41.18 12.06
C THR A 595 -37.92 -40.51 13.44
N PRO A 596 -38.35 -39.24 13.54
CA PRO A 596 -38.60 -38.63 14.84
C PRO A 596 -39.66 -39.46 15.57
N ASP A 597 -39.32 -39.98 16.74
CA ASP A 597 -40.32 -40.52 17.67
C ASP A 597 -41.27 -39.37 18.04
N ASP A 598 -42.58 -39.58 17.88
CA ASP A 598 -43.66 -38.63 18.20
C ASP A 598 -43.71 -38.22 19.71
N ASP A 599 -42.77 -38.69 20.52
CA ASP A 599 -42.70 -38.51 21.98
C ASP A 599 -41.69 -37.45 22.45
N PHE A 600 -41.11 -36.63 21.56
CA PHE A 600 -40.29 -35.48 21.98
C PHE A 600 -41.19 -34.25 22.22
N PRO A 601 -41.41 -33.81 23.47
CA PRO A 601 -42.42 -32.81 23.79
C PRO A 601 -41.80 -31.41 23.80
N PHE A 602 -41.25 -30.94 22.68
CA PHE A 602 -40.81 -29.54 22.53
C PHE A 602 -41.01 -29.01 21.11
#